data_AF-A0A9E5TL07-F1
#
_entry.id   AF-A0A9E5TL07-F1
#
_cell.length_a   1.000
_cell.length_b   1.000
_cell.length_c   1.000
_cell.angle_alpha   90.00
_cell.angle_beta   90.00
_cell.angle_gamma   90.00
#
_symmetry.space_group_name_H-M   'P 1'
#
loop_
_entity.id
_entity.type
_entity.pdbx_description
1 polymer ?
#
loop_
_entity_poly.entity_id
_entity_poly.type
_entity_poly.pdbx_seq_one_letter_code
_entity_poly.pdbx_strand_id
1 'polypeptide(L)'
;MPRLNRLILIFSVAFAVLFVGPSTLSSQFGPYPLIKLGDVLDLLTPLVLIPLYWILYQVGQDEKPGLREGVAFMVLAALWVLGHGMHLAANSIGHLLREMVGSDAYVLTYFYDETLGHILWHSGVIGLSALLLIRQWQNPFTGERASLGLLLLAGIIYGLTFFVIVVEGGTALLGIPFALIVIVVGLVWGKDKLREQPLLFFFLVSYVVAILFFAGWGLYWGGLPEFSALGFID
;
A
#
# COMPACT_ATOMS: atom_id res chain seq x y z
N MET A 1 10.37 22.70 2.63
CA MET A 1 10.37 21.34 3.22
C MET A 1 9.19 20.99 4.14
N PRO A 2 8.67 21.89 5.02
CA PRO A 2 7.55 21.54 5.91
C PRO A 2 6.30 21.01 5.21
N ARG A 3 6.04 21.50 3.98
CA ARG A 3 4.94 21.02 3.13
C ARG A 3 5.10 19.56 2.71
N LEU A 4 6.32 19.11 2.38
CA LEU A 4 6.58 17.71 1.99
C LEU A 4 6.42 16.76 3.18
N ASN A 5 6.96 17.10 4.36
CA ASN A 5 6.81 16.25 5.54
C ASN A 5 5.33 16.10 5.93
N ARG A 6 4.55 17.18 5.85
CA ARG A 6 3.10 17.14 6.06
C ARG A 6 2.41 16.30 5.00
N LEU A 7 2.79 16.43 3.73
CA LEU A 7 2.23 15.62 2.66
C LEU A 7 2.51 14.12 2.84
N ILE A 8 3.73 13.75 3.25
CA ILE A 8 4.09 12.35 3.55
C ILE A 8 3.26 11.81 4.73
N LEU A 9 3.05 12.62 5.78
CA LEU A 9 2.19 12.24 6.89
C LEU A 9 0.73 12.10 6.45
N ILE A 10 0.18 13.06 5.69
CA ILE A 10 -1.18 13.01 5.13
C ILE A 10 -1.33 11.75 4.28
N PHE A 11 -0.36 11.48 3.42
CA PHE A 11 -0.33 10.27 2.61
C PHE A 11 -0.35 9.01 3.47
N SER A 12 0.48 8.93 4.50
CA SER A 12 0.55 7.74 5.37
C SER A 12 -0.74 7.53 6.17
N VAL A 13 -1.34 8.61 6.67
CA VAL A 13 -2.63 8.56 7.37
C VAL A 13 -3.76 8.17 6.42
N ALA A 14 -3.82 8.77 5.23
CA ALA A 14 -4.79 8.41 4.21
C ALA A 14 -4.65 6.94 3.79
N PHE A 15 -3.40 6.48 3.63
CA PHE A 15 -3.08 5.08 3.33
C PHE A 15 -3.62 4.15 4.43
N ALA A 16 -3.34 4.44 5.70
CA ALA A 16 -3.86 3.67 6.82
C ALA A 16 -5.40 3.66 6.88
N VAL A 17 -6.03 4.82 6.77
CA VAL A 17 -7.49 4.95 6.85
C VAL A 17 -8.18 4.22 5.70
N LEU A 18 -7.67 4.33 4.47
CA LEU A 18 -8.32 3.78 3.28
C LEU A 18 -8.08 2.29 3.13
N PHE A 19 -6.94 1.75 3.56
CA PHE A 19 -6.69 0.30 3.49
C PHE A 19 -7.21 -0.47 4.72
N VAL A 20 -7.18 0.11 5.92
CA VAL A 20 -7.63 -0.59 7.14
C VAL A 20 -9.08 -0.25 7.48
N GLY A 21 -9.50 1.00 7.24
CA GLY A 21 -10.85 1.47 7.57
C GLY A 21 -11.99 0.62 7.01
N PRO A 22 -11.96 0.17 5.73
CA PRO A 22 -13.01 -0.66 5.16
C PRO A 22 -13.35 -1.91 5.98
N SER A 23 -12.33 -2.61 6.50
CA SER A 23 -12.48 -3.81 7.32
C SER A 23 -13.24 -3.57 8.65
N THR A 24 -13.31 -2.31 9.11
CA THR A 24 -14.02 -1.94 10.34
C THR A 24 -15.49 -1.56 10.12
N LEU A 25 -15.95 -1.55 8.86
CA LEU A 25 -17.26 -1.05 8.44
C LEU A 25 -18.15 -2.15 7.84
N SER A 26 -18.48 -3.16 8.63
CA SER A 26 -19.23 -4.35 8.17
C SER A 26 -20.74 -4.15 7.97
N SER A 27 -21.30 -3.00 8.32
CA SER A 27 -22.73 -2.69 8.13
C SER A 27 -23.10 -2.62 6.65
N GLN A 28 -24.30 -3.09 6.27
CA GLN A 28 -24.82 -2.96 4.90
C GLN A 28 -24.97 -1.50 4.47
N PHE A 29 -24.72 -1.24 3.20
CA PHE A 29 -24.94 0.08 2.60
C PHE A 29 -26.43 0.29 2.28
N GLY A 30 -27.09 1.20 3.00
CA GLY A 30 -28.55 1.40 2.90
C GLY A 30 -29.11 1.52 1.47
N PRO A 31 -28.52 2.33 0.56
CA PRO A 31 -28.99 2.45 -0.82
C PRO A 31 -28.82 1.18 -1.67
N TYR A 32 -27.88 0.29 -1.33
CA TYR A 32 -27.66 -0.97 -2.03
C TYR A 32 -27.19 -2.07 -1.06
N PRO A 33 -28.12 -2.77 -0.38
CA PRO A 33 -27.79 -3.65 0.76
C PRO A 33 -26.96 -4.91 0.45
N LEU A 34 -26.65 -5.15 -0.83
CA LEU A 34 -25.79 -6.26 -1.26
C LEU A 34 -24.30 -5.97 -1.10
N ILE A 35 -23.93 -4.71 -0.80
CA ILE A 35 -22.55 -4.32 -0.46
C ILE A 35 -22.50 -3.75 0.97
N LYS A 36 -21.31 -3.81 1.57
CA LYS A 36 -21.01 -3.24 2.89
C LYS A 36 -20.62 -1.76 2.75
N LEU A 37 -20.68 -1.02 3.86
CA LEU A 37 -20.20 0.35 3.94
C LEU A 37 -18.67 0.42 3.72
N GLY A 38 -17.95 -0.62 4.15
CA GLY A 38 -16.52 -0.79 3.86
C GLY A 38 -16.22 -0.75 2.37
N ASP A 39 -16.98 -1.47 1.54
CA ASP A 39 -16.82 -1.51 0.08
C ASP A 39 -16.94 -0.10 -0.54
N VAL A 40 -17.87 0.71 -0.03
CA VAL A 40 -18.09 2.10 -0.49
C VAL A 40 -16.92 3.00 -0.11
N LEU A 41 -16.39 2.86 1.11
CA LEU A 41 -15.19 3.59 1.53
C LEU A 41 -13.99 3.18 0.68
N ASP A 42 -13.85 1.88 0.37
CA ASP A 42 -12.69 1.35 -0.33
C ASP A 42 -12.66 1.73 -1.82
N LEU A 43 -13.80 2.10 -2.43
CA LEU A 43 -13.81 2.77 -3.74
C LEU A 43 -12.99 4.06 -3.75
N LEU A 44 -12.84 4.73 -2.59
CA LEU A 44 -12.03 5.94 -2.47
C LEU A 44 -10.53 5.65 -2.42
N THR A 45 -10.12 4.40 -2.16
CA THR A 45 -8.71 4.02 -1.98
C THR A 45 -7.86 4.41 -3.19
N PRO A 46 -8.09 3.87 -4.41
CA PRO A 46 -7.33 4.31 -5.57
C PRO A 46 -7.62 5.78 -5.96
N LEU A 47 -8.84 6.26 -5.73
CA LEU A 47 -9.26 7.62 -6.10
C LEU A 47 -8.49 8.70 -5.32
N VAL A 48 -8.16 8.44 -4.05
CA VAL A 48 -7.44 9.39 -3.19
C VAL A 48 -5.93 9.12 -3.24
N LEU A 49 -5.51 7.85 -3.15
CA LEU A 49 -4.09 7.53 -2.99
C LEU A 49 -3.30 7.72 -4.28
N ILE A 50 -3.85 7.40 -5.46
CA ILE A 50 -3.12 7.60 -6.73
C ILE A 50 -2.80 9.08 -6.96
N PRO A 51 -3.73 10.04 -6.78
CA PRO A 51 -3.37 11.46 -6.82
C PRO A 51 -2.33 11.85 -5.78
N LEU A 52 -2.36 11.31 -4.57
CA LEU A 52 -1.33 11.59 -3.56
C LEU A 52 0.05 11.04 -3.98
N TYR A 53 0.10 9.84 -4.56
CA TYR A 53 1.32 9.30 -5.18
C TYR A 53 1.82 10.24 -6.29
N TRP A 54 0.93 10.73 -7.16
CA TRP A 54 1.28 11.64 -8.25
C TRP A 54 1.82 12.99 -7.75
N ILE A 55 1.23 13.53 -6.68
CA ILE A 55 1.71 14.76 -6.05
C ILE A 55 3.08 14.51 -5.42
N LEU A 56 3.25 13.44 -4.64
CA LEU A 56 4.55 13.05 -4.07
C LEU A 56 5.62 12.86 -5.15
N TYR A 57 5.24 12.30 -6.30
CA TYR A 57 6.14 12.07 -7.44
C TYR A 57 6.65 13.37 -8.06
N GLN A 58 5.88 14.46 -8.00
CA GLN A 58 6.24 15.75 -8.57
C GLN A 58 6.89 16.72 -7.58
N VAL A 59 6.72 16.52 -6.27
CA VAL A 59 7.08 17.54 -5.27
C VAL A 59 8.59 17.74 -5.18
N GLY A 60 8.98 19.02 -5.22
CA GLY A 60 10.33 19.56 -4.95
C GLY A 60 11.41 18.98 -5.85
N GLN A 61 11.04 18.73 -7.10
CA GLN A 61 11.95 18.46 -8.19
C GLN A 61 12.02 19.68 -9.11
N ASP A 62 13.24 20.07 -9.50
CA ASP A 62 13.45 21.15 -10.47
C ASP A 62 12.97 20.73 -11.86
N GLU A 63 13.07 19.43 -12.17
CA GLU A 63 12.59 18.84 -13.41
C GLU A 63 11.25 18.13 -13.22
N LYS A 64 10.31 18.35 -14.15
CA LYS A 64 9.04 17.64 -14.19
C LYS A 64 9.22 16.20 -14.70
N PRO A 65 8.33 15.26 -14.35
CA PRO A 65 8.41 13.91 -14.91
C PRO A 65 8.34 13.93 -16.43
N GLY A 66 9.26 13.21 -17.08
CA GLY A 66 9.24 13.03 -18.53
C GLY A 66 8.10 12.12 -18.99
N LEU A 67 7.91 11.98 -20.31
CA LEU A 67 6.88 11.11 -20.88
C LEU A 67 7.02 9.65 -20.42
N ARG A 68 8.24 9.10 -20.42
CA ARG A 68 8.50 7.71 -20.01
C ARG A 68 8.12 7.45 -18.56
N GLU A 69 8.47 8.40 -17.70
CA GLU A 69 8.14 8.41 -16.27
C GLU A 69 6.62 8.51 -16.03
N GLY A 70 5.95 9.42 -16.75
CA GLY A 70 4.50 9.54 -16.71
C GLY A 70 3.79 8.27 -17.19
N VAL A 71 4.27 7.64 -18.26
CA VAL A 71 3.73 6.35 -18.74
C VAL A 71 3.95 5.24 -17.72
N ALA A 72 5.13 5.14 -17.12
CA ALA A 72 5.40 4.16 -16.07
C ALA A 72 4.45 4.36 -14.87
N PHE A 73 4.25 5.60 -14.43
CA PHE A 73 3.29 5.93 -13.38
C PHE A 73 1.87 5.48 -13.75
N MET A 74 1.40 5.83 -14.95
CA MET A 74 0.05 5.48 -15.42
C MET A 74 -0.16 3.97 -15.51
N VAL A 75 0.83 3.22 -15.99
CA VAL A 75 0.74 1.75 -16.08
C VAL A 75 0.62 1.13 -14.69
N LEU A 76 1.43 1.58 -13.73
CA LEU A 76 1.40 1.08 -12.35
C LEU A 76 0.10 1.48 -11.62
N ALA A 77 -0.37 2.71 -11.85
CA ALA A 77 -1.66 3.17 -11.34
C ALA A 77 -2.83 2.38 -11.95
N ALA A 78 -2.78 2.07 -13.25
CA ALA A 78 -3.78 1.24 -13.92
C ALA A 78 -3.78 -0.20 -13.38
N LEU A 79 -2.58 -0.75 -13.11
CA LEU A 79 -2.43 -2.07 -12.50
C LEU A 79 -3.07 -2.12 -11.11
N TRP A 80 -2.85 -1.08 -10.29
CA TRP A 80 -3.53 -0.91 -9.01
C TRP A 80 -5.04 -0.89 -9.22
N VAL A 81 -5.57 0.06 -9.99
CA VAL A 81 -7.01 0.23 -10.20
C VAL A 81 -7.67 -1.07 -10.69
N LEU A 82 -7.01 -1.78 -11.61
CA LEU A 82 -7.50 -3.05 -12.12
C LEU A 82 -7.58 -4.13 -11.03
N GLY A 83 -6.51 -4.31 -10.25
CA GLY A 83 -6.51 -5.27 -9.15
C GLY A 83 -7.52 -4.93 -8.06
N HIS A 84 -7.58 -3.66 -7.67
CA HIS A 84 -8.47 -3.14 -6.63
C HIS A 84 -9.95 -3.25 -7.03
N GLY A 85 -10.28 -2.90 -8.27
CA GLY A 85 -11.65 -3.03 -8.78
C GLY A 85 -12.09 -4.49 -8.91
N MET A 86 -11.17 -5.39 -9.26
CA MET A 86 -11.40 -6.83 -9.31
C MET A 86 -11.67 -7.39 -7.91
N HIS A 87 -10.81 -7.06 -6.94
CA HIS A 87 -10.96 -7.41 -5.52
C HIS A 87 -12.32 -6.97 -5.00
N LEU A 88 -12.66 -5.67 -5.08
CA LEU A 88 -13.90 -5.14 -4.54
C LEU A 88 -15.16 -5.82 -5.10
N ALA A 89 -15.22 -5.97 -6.42
CA ALA A 89 -16.37 -6.59 -7.07
C ALA A 89 -16.47 -8.07 -6.69
N ALA A 90 -15.35 -8.79 -6.70
CA ALA A 90 -15.31 -10.20 -6.37
C ALA A 90 -15.66 -10.44 -4.90
N ASN A 91 -15.17 -9.62 -3.97
CA ASN A 91 -15.47 -9.72 -2.54
C ASN A 91 -16.96 -9.54 -2.24
N SER A 92 -17.57 -8.51 -2.83
CA SER A 92 -19.02 -8.27 -2.74
C SER A 92 -19.83 -9.46 -3.26
N ILE A 93 -19.45 -10.03 -4.41
CA ILE A 93 -20.11 -11.21 -4.97
C ILE A 93 -19.85 -12.46 -4.09
N GLY A 94 -18.64 -12.61 -3.57
CA GLY A 94 -18.21 -13.73 -2.74
C GLY A 94 -19.06 -13.89 -1.48
N HIS A 95 -19.48 -12.77 -0.88
CA HIS A 95 -20.43 -12.78 0.24
C HIS A 95 -21.77 -13.45 -0.10
N LEU A 96 -22.24 -13.33 -1.34
CA LEU A 96 -23.49 -13.94 -1.81
C LEU A 96 -23.33 -15.42 -2.18
N LEU A 97 -22.09 -15.89 -2.37
CA LEU A 97 -21.77 -17.25 -2.76
C LEU A 97 -21.42 -18.17 -1.58
N ARG A 98 -21.62 -17.72 -0.33
CA ARG A 98 -21.31 -18.50 0.89
C ARG A 98 -22.03 -19.85 0.98
N GLU A 99 -23.21 -19.98 0.39
CA GLU A 99 -23.94 -21.26 0.34
C GLU A 99 -23.49 -22.16 -0.82
N MET A 100 -22.60 -21.65 -1.68
CA MET A 100 -22.11 -22.29 -2.90
C MET A 100 -20.61 -22.60 -2.83
N VAL A 101 -20.04 -22.72 -1.63
CA VAL A 101 -18.61 -23.04 -1.43
C VAL A 101 -18.25 -24.31 -2.20
N GLY A 102 -17.18 -24.23 -2.99
CA GLY A 102 -16.70 -25.31 -3.84
C GLY A 102 -17.33 -25.39 -5.24
N SER A 103 -18.33 -24.56 -5.54
CA SER A 103 -18.81 -24.41 -6.93
C SER A 103 -17.81 -23.65 -7.81
N ASP A 104 -17.86 -23.84 -9.12
CA ASP A 104 -16.99 -23.13 -10.07
C ASP A 104 -17.12 -21.61 -9.96
N ALA A 105 -18.32 -21.10 -9.70
CA ALA A 105 -18.56 -19.67 -9.47
C ALA A 105 -17.83 -19.18 -8.21
N TYR A 106 -17.94 -19.92 -7.10
CA TYR A 106 -17.24 -19.57 -5.86
C TYR A 106 -15.72 -19.60 -6.05
N VAL A 107 -15.18 -20.65 -6.68
CA VAL A 107 -13.74 -20.81 -6.92
C VAL A 107 -13.20 -19.68 -7.81
N LEU A 108 -13.92 -19.34 -8.88
CA LEU A 108 -13.51 -18.26 -9.79
C LEU A 108 -13.58 -16.89 -9.10
N THR A 109 -14.63 -16.61 -8.33
CA THR A 109 -14.75 -15.37 -7.56
C THR A 109 -13.64 -15.26 -6.52
N TYR A 110 -13.36 -16.33 -5.77
CA TYR A 110 -12.26 -16.38 -4.82
C TYR A 110 -10.91 -16.14 -5.50
N PHE A 111 -10.67 -16.73 -6.67
CA PHE A 111 -9.42 -16.48 -7.42
C PHE A 111 -9.26 -15.01 -7.82
N TYR A 112 -10.31 -14.37 -8.31
CA TYR A 112 -10.27 -12.95 -8.67
C TYR A 112 -10.08 -12.05 -7.45
N ASP A 113 -10.70 -12.40 -6.33
CA ASP A 113 -10.59 -11.67 -5.07
C ASP A 113 -9.20 -11.85 -4.45
N GLU A 114 -8.93 -13.06 -3.97
CA GLU A 114 -7.82 -13.34 -3.06
C GLU A 114 -6.48 -13.56 -3.75
N THR A 115 -6.49 -13.93 -5.04
CA THR A 115 -5.26 -14.24 -5.76
C THR A 115 -4.91 -13.14 -6.75
N LEU A 116 -5.67 -13.02 -7.84
CA LEU A 116 -5.30 -12.14 -8.94
C LEU A 116 -5.47 -10.66 -8.57
N GLY A 117 -6.57 -10.31 -7.91
CA GLY A 117 -6.87 -8.95 -7.46
C GLY A 117 -5.78 -8.40 -6.57
N HIS A 118 -5.47 -9.08 -5.46
CA HIS A 118 -4.40 -8.71 -4.53
C HIS A 118 -3.02 -8.63 -5.19
N ILE A 119 -2.64 -9.60 -6.04
CA ILE A 119 -1.34 -9.57 -6.73
C ILE A 119 -1.22 -8.32 -7.60
N LEU A 120 -2.22 -8.01 -8.43
CA LEU A 120 -2.20 -6.83 -9.32
C LEU A 120 -2.20 -5.54 -8.50
N TRP A 121 -3.07 -5.47 -7.49
CA TRP A 121 -3.19 -4.31 -6.61
C TRP A 121 -1.87 -4.01 -5.89
N HIS A 122 -1.33 -4.97 -5.14
CA HIS A 122 -0.09 -4.77 -4.38
C HIS A 122 1.12 -4.57 -5.29
N SER A 123 1.15 -5.18 -6.49
CA SER A 123 2.18 -4.88 -7.50
C SER A 123 2.12 -3.41 -7.94
N GLY A 124 0.92 -2.85 -8.12
CA GLY A 124 0.74 -1.42 -8.41
C GLY A 124 1.26 -0.54 -7.27
N VAL A 125 0.88 -0.83 -6.02
CA VAL A 125 1.32 -0.10 -4.81
C VAL A 125 2.84 -0.13 -4.67
N ILE A 126 3.45 -1.31 -4.79
CA ILE A 126 4.90 -1.52 -4.68
C ILE A 126 5.63 -0.85 -5.83
N GLY A 127 5.13 -0.98 -7.05
CA GLY A 127 5.71 -0.33 -8.23
C GLY A 127 5.69 1.20 -8.11
N LEU A 128 4.58 1.80 -7.64
CA LEU A 128 4.52 3.24 -7.41
C LEU A 128 5.49 3.69 -6.30
N SER A 129 5.62 2.90 -5.23
CA SER A 129 6.60 3.15 -4.17
C SER A 129 8.03 3.09 -4.70
N ALA A 130 8.35 2.10 -5.55
CA ALA A 130 9.63 1.98 -6.23
C ALA A 130 9.89 3.18 -7.15
N LEU A 131 8.87 3.64 -7.87
CA LEU A 131 8.98 4.78 -8.78
C LEU A 131 9.26 6.09 -8.03
N LEU A 132 8.61 6.31 -6.87
CA LEU A 132 8.91 7.43 -5.96
C LEU A 132 10.38 7.37 -5.48
N LEU A 133 10.84 6.20 -5.06
CA LEU A 133 12.21 5.98 -4.58
C LEU A 133 13.25 6.22 -5.67
N ILE A 134 13.07 5.65 -6.87
CA ILE A 134 13.97 5.82 -8.01
C ILE A 134 14.07 7.29 -8.39
N ARG A 135 12.93 8.00 -8.46
CA ARG A 135 12.92 9.41 -8.83
C ARG A 135 13.62 10.28 -7.81
N GLN A 136 13.39 10.07 -6.52
CA GLN A 136 14.08 10.81 -5.48
C GLN A 136 15.58 10.46 -5.43
N TRP A 137 15.94 9.22 -5.75
CA TRP A 137 17.32 8.80 -5.85
C TRP A 137 18.09 9.56 -6.92
N GLN A 138 17.46 9.70 -8.09
CA GLN A 138 18.02 10.43 -9.24
C GLN A 138 18.03 11.94 -9.02
N ASN A 139 17.04 12.45 -8.27
CA ASN A 139 16.87 13.88 -8.04
C ASN A 139 16.71 14.15 -6.51
N PRO A 140 17.83 14.19 -5.77
CA PRO A 140 17.80 14.48 -4.33
C PRO A 140 17.31 15.91 -4.06
N PHE A 141 16.67 16.14 -2.92
CA PHE A 141 16.22 17.48 -2.58
C PHE A 141 17.41 18.32 -2.11
N THR A 142 17.76 19.36 -2.86
CA THR A 142 18.78 20.34 -2.48
C THR A 142 18.13 21.43 -1.61
N GLY A 143 18.35 21.43 -0.29
CA GLY A 143 17.82 22.50 0.59
C GLY A 143 17.66 22.16 2.06
N GLU A 144 16.70 22.83 2.71
CA GLU A 144 16.37 22.67 4.15
C GLU A 144 16.21 21.20 4.57
N ARG A 145 16.61 20.88 5.80
CA ARG A 145 16.54 19.52 6.33
C ARG A 145 15.09 19.11 6.61
N ALA A 146 14.75 17.87 6.30
CA ALA A 146 13.45 17.30 6.64
C ALA A 146 13.27 17.14 8.17
N SER A 147 12.02 17.18 8.64
CA SER A 147 11.69 16.93 10.04
C SER A 147 11.69 15.43 10.28
N LEU A 148 12.76 14.92 10.88
CA LEU A 148 12.92 13.49 11.14
C LEU A 148 11.78 12.91 11.99
N GLY A 149 11.24 13.66 12.95
CA GLY A 149 10.14 13.21 13.80
C GLY A 149 8.85 12.95 13.01
N LEU A 150 8.49 13.86 12.08
CA LEU A 150 7.29 13.66 11.25
C LEU A 150 7.47 12.51 10.26
N LEU A 151 8.66 12.37 9.67
CA LEU A 151 8.94 11.26 8.76
C LEU A 151 8.98 9.91 9.47
N LEU A 152 9.51 9.87 10.70
CA LEU A 152 9.51 8.67 11.54
C LEU A 152 8.07 8.24 11.86
N LEU A 153 7.24 9.18 12.32
CA LEU A 153 5.83 8.90 12.62
C LEU A 153 5.08 8.41 11.37
N ALA A 154 5.24 9.11 10.24
CA ALA A 154 4.64 8.72 8.98
C ALA A 154 5.10 7.31 8.55
N GLY A 155 6.41 7.04 8.67
CA GLY A 155 6.99 5.74 8.34
C GLY A 155 6.44 4.61 9.20
N ILE A 156 6.27 4.83 10.51
CA ILE A 156 5.66 3.83 11.41
C ILE A 156 4.22 3.53 10.98
N ILE A 157 3.42 4.56 10.70
CA ILE A 157 2.02 4.40 10.26
C ILE A 157 1.96 3.59 8.97
N TYR A 158 2.70 4.03 7.94
CA TYR A 158 2.71 3.34 6.66
C TYR A 158 3.26 1.93 6.77
N GLY A 159 4.35 1.72 7.52
CA GLY A 159 4.98 0.42 7.71
C GLY A 159 4.06 -0.60 8.38
N LEU A 160 3.34 -0.18 9.42
CA LEU A 160 2.31 -1.00 10.07
C LEU A 160 1.19 -1.35 9.07
N THR A 161 0.67 -0.36 8.34
CA THR A 161 -0.38 -0.61 7.34
C THR A 161 0.11 -1.53 6.23
N PHE A 162 1.33 -1.34 5.73
CA PHE A 162 1.92 -2.19 4.70
C PHE A 162 2.04 -3.64 5.17
N PHE A 163 2.45 -3.86 6.42
CA PHE A 163 2.42 -5.19 7.04
C PHE A 163 1.01 -5.79 7.04
N VAL A 164 0.01 -5.02 7.52
CA VAL A 164 -1.39 -5.49 7.59
C VAL A 164 -1.91 -5.90 6.22
N ILE A 165 -1.80 -5.04 5.21
CA ILE A 165 -2.37 -5.31 3.88
C ILE A 165 -1.66 -6.47 3.18
N VAL A 166 -0.34 -6.63 3.38
CA VAL A 166 0.41 -7.70 2.73
C VAL A 166 0.09 -9.06 3.34
N VAL A 167 -0.07 -9.11 4.66
CA VAL A 167 -0.52 -10.33 5.36
C VAL A 167 -1.96 -10.64 4.96
N GLU A 168 -2.87 -9.66 5.03
CA GLU A 168 -4.28 -9.88 4.73
C GLU A 168 -4.53 -10.27 3.28
N GLY A 169 -3.85 -9.63 2.32
CA GLY A 169 -3.99 -10.00 0.91
C GLY A 169 -3.16 -11.21 0.48
N GLY A 170 -2.57 -11.97 1.40
CA GLY A 170 -1.79 -13.18 1.08
C GLY A 170 -0.54 -12.93 0.20
N THR A 171 -0.05 -11.70 0.12
CA THR A 171 1.00 -11.28 -0.83
C THR A 171 2.40 -11.17 -0.22
N ALA A 172 2.67 -11.92 0.85
CA ALA A 172 3.97 -11.88 1.55
C ALA A 172 5.18 -12.12 0.62
N LEU A 173 5.02 -13.01 -0.39
CA LEU A 173 6.04 -13.29 -1.41
C LEU A 173 6.40 -12.07 -2.29
N LEU A 174 5.55 -11.05 -2.33
CA LEU A 174 5.80 -9.80 -3.02
C LEU A 174 6.30 -8.72 -2.05
N GLY A 175 5.57 -8.52 -0.94
CA GLY A 175 5.84 -7.44 0.00
C GLY A 175 7.16 -7.59 0.77
N ILE A 176 7.48 -8.79 1.24
CA ILE A 176 8.70 -9.03 2.04
C ILE A 176 9.97 -8.84 1.20
N PRO A 177 10.13 -9.47 0.01
CA PRO A 177 11.33 -9.25 -0.79
C PRO A 177 11.51 -7.78 -1.18
N PHE A 178 10.44 -7.08 -1.54
CA PHE A 178 10.52 -5.66 -1.86
C PHE A 178 10.99 -4.82 -0.66
N ALA A 179 10.39 -5.01 0.51
CA ALA A 179 10.78 -4.33 1.74
C ALA A 179 12.27 -4.58 2.08
N LEU A 180 12.73 -5.82 1.98
CA LEU A 180 14.14 -6.18 2.19
C LEU A 180 15.07 -5.50 1.19
N ILE A 181 14.71 -5.45 -0.10
CA ILE A 181 15.50 -4.76 -1.13
C ILE A 181 15.62 -3.28 -0.78
N VAL A 182 14.53 -2.60 -0.43
CA VAL A 182 14.58 -1.16 -0.07
C VAL A 182 15.45 -0.94 1.17
N ILE A 183 15.36 -1.81 2.18
CA ILE A 183 16.21 -1.72 3.37
C ILE A 183 17.69 -1.88 3.00
N VAL A 184 18.05 -2.92 2.26
CA VAL A 184 19.44 -3.18 1.85
C VAL A 184 19.96 -2.01 1.00
N VAL A 185 19.18 -1.55 0.02
CA VAL A 185 19.56 -0.42 -0.84
C VAL A 185 19.76 0.85 -0.02
N GLY A 186 18.81 1.15 0.87
CA GLY A 186 18.85 2.34 1.72
C GLY A 186 20.02 2.35 2.70
N LEU A 187 20.36 1.20 3.30
CA LEU A 187 21.48 1.08 4.24
C LEU A 187 22.85 1.09 3.55
N VAL A 188 22.99 0.41 2.41
CA VAL A 188 24.27 0.26 1.71
C VAL A 188 24.62 1.50 0.92
N TRP A 189 23.69 2.01 0.12
CA TRP A 189 23.94 3.11 -0.81
C TRP A 189 23.36 4.44 -0.33
N GLY A 190 22.32 4.42 0.50
CA GLY A 190 21.56 5.61 0.90
C GLY A 190 22.06 6.34 2.14
N LYS A 191 22.95 5.72 2.94
CA LYS A 191 23.36 6.19 4.28
C LYS A 191 23.80 7.67 4.32
N ASP A 192 24.55 8.12 3.33
CA ASP A 192 25.11 9.46 3.28
C ASP A 192 24.10 10.50 2.76
N LYS A 193 22.98 10.03 2.18
CA LYS A 193 21.96 10.86 1.49
C LYS A 193 20.62 10.93 2.24
N LEU A 194 20.43 10.16 3.32
CA LEU A 194 19.14 10.07 4.03
C LEU A 194 18.58 11.43 4.48
N ARG A 195 19.45 12.39 4.85
CA ARG A 195 19.02 13.73 5.29
C ARG A 195 18.50 14.60 4.15
N GLU A 196 18.89 14.30 2.92
CA GLU A 196 18.53 15.02 1.68
C GLU A 196 17.44 14.28 0.90
N GLN A 197 17.08 13.07 1.35
CA GLN A 197 16.12 12.19 0.69
C GLN A 197 15.00 11.78 1.66
N PRO A 198 14.03 12.68 1.94
CA PRO A 198 12.91 12.42 2.84
C PRO A 198 12.05 11.19 2.51
N LEU A 199 11.73 10.90 1.24
CA LEU A 199 10.99 9.68 0.87
C LEU A 199 11.81 8.41 1.10
N LEU A 200 13.12 8.41 0.82
CA LEU A 200 14.00 7.29 1.13
C LEU A 200 14.02 7.02 2.62
N PHE A 201 14.19 8.04 3.46
CA PHE A 201 14.13 7.88 4.91
C PHE A 201 12.77 7.37 5.38
N PHE A 202 11.68 7.94 4.86
CA PHE A 202 10.31 7.49 5.13
C PHE A 202 10.11 6.01 4.80
N PHE A 203 10.40 5.60 3.57
CA PHE A 203 10.22 4.21 3.13
C PHE A 203 11.18 3.25 3.84
N LEU A 204 12.41 3.67 4.15
CA LEU A 204 13.35 2.86 4.94
C LEU A 204 12.76 2.57 6.33
N VAL A 205 12.27 3.59 7.03
CA VAL A 205 11.58 3.41 8.33
C VAL A 205 10.37 2.50 8.15
N SER A 206 9.51 2.77 7.17
CA SER A 206 8.31 1.98 6.89
C SER A 206 8.63 0.50 6.73
N TYR A 207 9.60 0.16 5.88
CA TYR A 207 9.92 -1.22 5.58
C TYR A 207 10.68 -1.91 6.71
N VAL A 208 11.51 -1.20 7.47
CA VAL A 208 12.08 -1.75 8.72
C VAL A 208 10.95 -2.11 9.69
N VAL A 209 9.99 -1.21 9.92
CA VAL A 209 8.82 -1.47 10.77
C VAL A 209 8.05 -2.67 10.25
N ALA A 210 7.70 -2.71 8.96
CA ALA A 210 6.98 -3.81 8.36
C ALA A 210 7.69 -5.16 8.55
N ILE A 211 9.01 -5.23 8.30
CA ILE A 211 9.81 -6.45 8.47
C ILE A 211 9.86 -6.91 9.92
N LEU A 212 9.96 -5.99 10.89
CA LEU A 212 9.88 -6.35 12.31
C LEU A 212 8.52 -6.97 12.65
N PHE A 213 7.42 -6.44 12.09
CA PHE A 213 6.09 -7.00 12.28
C PHE A 213 5.90 -8.35 11.56
N PHE A 214 6.37 -8.51 10.32
CA PHE A 214 6.34 -9.81 9.63
C PHE A 214 7.11 -10.87 10.43
N ALA A 215 8.30 -10.53 10.93
CA ALA A 215 9.10 -11.45 11.74
C ALA A 215 8.40 -11.80 13.05
N GLY A 216 7.88 -10.79 13.77
CA GLY A 216 7.17 -11.01 15.04
C GLY A 216 5.91 -11.86 14.86
N TRP A 217 5.08 -11.54 13.86
CA TRP A 217 3.87 -12.27 13.51
C TRP A 217 4.18 -13.71 13.06
N GLY A 218 5.17 -13.83 12.17
CA GLY A 218 5.70 -15.10 11.67
C GLY A 218 6.14 -16.04 12.78
N LEU A 219 6.93 -15.53 13.73
CA LEU A 219 7.42 -16.29 14.88
C LEU A 219 6.30 -16.64 15.85
N TYR A 220 5.36 -15.73 16.10
CA TYR A 220 4.28 -15.94 17.06
C TYR A 220 3.26 -16.98 16.59
N TRP A 221 2.86 -16.94 15.33
CA TRP A 221 1.84 -17.85 14.77
C TRP A 221 2.43 -19.07 14.04
N GLY A 222 3.75 -19.16 13.89
CA GLY A 222 4.40 -20.23 13.10
C GLY A 222 4.14 -20.10 11.58
N GLY A 223 3.82 -18.90 11.12
CA GLY A 223 3.44 -18.58 9.74
C GLY A 223 2.89 -17.17 9.64
N LEU A 224 2.38 -16.78 8.47
CA LEU A 224 1.73 -15.48 8.24
C LEU A 224 0.22 -15.68 7.98
N PRO A 225 -0.55 -16.19 8.96
CA PRO A 225 -1.99 -16.27 8.79
C PRO A 225 -2.59 -14.87 8.64
N GLU A 226 -3.60 -14.76 7.80
CA GLU A 226 -4.42 -13.55 7.61
C GLU A 226 -5.13 -13.16 8.91
N PHE A 227 -5.44 -11.88 9.07
CA PHE A 227 -6.13 -11.38 10.26
C PHE A 227 -7.59 -11.86 10.28
N SER A 228 -8.24 -11.93 9.12
CA SER A 228 -9.59 -12.50 8.97
C SER A 228 -9.63 -13.98 9.33
N ALA A 229 -8.63 -14.76 8.94
CA ALA A 229 -8.50 -16.18 9.32
C ALA A 229 -8.39 -16.38 10.84
N LEU A 230 -7.90 -15.38 11.58
CA LEU A 230 -7.83 -15.37 13.04
C LEU A 230 -9.05 -14.72 13.72
N GLY A 231 -9.99 -14.17 12.94
CA GLY A 231 -11.19 -13.49 13.43
C GLY A 231 -10.95 -12.11 14.01
N PHE A 232 -9.85 -11.43 13.64
CA PHE A 232 -9.60 -10.05 14.07
C PHE A 232 -10.39 -9.02 13.26
N ILE A 233 -10.70 -9.34 12.01
CA ILE A 233 -11.47 -8.50 11.08
C ILE A 233 -12.42 -9.39 10.24
N ASP A 234 -13.45 -8.76 9.66
CA ASP A 234 -14.59 -9.39 8.94
C ASP A 234 -14.43 -9.42 7.42
#